data_AF-A0A4Z0VZ04-F1
#
_entry.id   AF-A0A4Z0VZ04-F1
#
_cell.length_a   1.000
_cell.length_b   1.000
_cell.length_c   1.000
_cell.angle_alpha   90.00
_cell.angle_beta   90.00
_cell.angle_gamma   90.00
#
_symmetry.space_group_name_H-M   'P 1'
#
loop_
_entity.id
_entity.type
_entity.pdbx_description
1 polymer ?
#
loop_
_entity_poly.entity_id
_entity_poly.type
_entity_poly.pdbx_seq_one_letter_code
_entity_poly.pdbx_strand_id
1 'polypeptide(L)'
;MTKLKELLRRLTIKTIIISIIEFLILLIFYGLYSFWIFWGSLGAILGFWLIGSDIKKMVYNIDVKKKKKLDKGYIFRYILYGIILFIPAIFSEKSIVPVIVGIFNLKIVPFFEK
;
A
#
# COMPACT_ATOMS: atom_id res chain seq x y z
N MET A 1 4.85 21.66 0.73
CA MET A 1 4.77 20.41 1.52
C MET A 1 3.34 19.98 1.88
N THR A 2 2.40 20.91 2.08
CA THR A 2 0.96 20.65 2.33
C THR A 2 0.29 19.84 1.22
N LYS A 3 0.52 20.20 -0.06
CA LYS A 3 -0.07 19.50 -1.22
C LYS A 3 0.22 17.98 -1.26
N LEU A 4 1.45 17.55 -0.94
CA LEU A 4 1.80 16.12 -0.91
C LEU A 4 1.11 15.40 0.26
N LYS A 5 1.04 16.04 1.44
CA LYS A 5 0.34 15.48 2.60
C LYS A 5 -1.16 15.34 2.34
N GLU A 6 -1.76 16.32 1.66
CA GLU A 6 -3.16 16.28 1.22
C GLU A 6 -3.41 15.17 0.20
N LEU A 7 -2.54 15.03 -0.80
CA LEU A 7 -2.61 13.93 -1.76
C LEU A 7 -2.55 12.56 -1.07
N LEU A 8 -1.57 12.34 -0.19
CA LEU A 8 -1.46 11.08 0.57
C LEU A 8 -2.69 10.80 1.42
N ARG A 9 -3.27 11.85 2.03
CA ARG A 9 -4.52 11.75 2.78
C ARG A 9 -5.69 11.35 1.89
N ARG A 10 -5.83 11.95 0.70
CA ARG A 10 -6.88 11.59 -0.28
C ARG A 10 -6.73 10.15 -0.77
N LEU A 11 -5.52 9.73 -1.12
CA LEU A 11 -5.23 8.34 -1.50
C LEU A 11 -5.57 7.36 -0.37
N THR A 12 -5.25 7.70 0.88
CA THR A 12 -5.61 6.88 2.05
C THR A 12 -7.13 6.73 2.18
N ILE A 13 -7.88 7.84 2.10
CA ILE A 13 -9.34 7.82 2.19
C ILE A 13 -9.96 7.01 1.05
N LYS A 14 -9.53 7.24 -0.19
CA LYS A 14 -10.01 6.47 -1.36
C LYS A 14 -9.71 4.98 -1.24
N THR A 15 -8.53 4.63 -0.71
CA THR A 15 -8.17 3.23 -0.44
C THR A 15 -9.12 2.60 0.55
N ILE A 16 -9.46 3.30 1.64
CA ILE A 16 -10.42 2.80 2.64
C ILE A 16 -11.78 2.55 1.98
N ILE A 17 -12.27 3.50 1.18
CA ILE A 17 -13.56 3.38 0.48
C ILE A 17 -13.55 2.18 -0.48
N ILE A 18 -12.52 2.06 -1.33
CA ILE A 18 -12.40 0.97 -2.29
C ILE A 18 -12.26 -0.38 -1.58
N SER A 19 -11.51 -0.44 -0.49
CA SER A 19 -11.35 -1.68 0.30
C SER A 19 -12.67 -2.17 0.89
N ILE A 20 -13.57 -1.26 1.29
CA ILE A 20 -14.90 -1.62 1.77
C ILE A 20 -15.72 -2.24 0.63
N ILE A 21 -15.66 -1.66 -0.57
CA ILE A 21 -16.37 -2.19 -1.75
C ILE A 21 -15.81 -3.57 -2.12
N GLU A 22 -14.50 -3.70 -2.21
CA GLU A 22 -13.84 -4.97 -2.52
C GLU A 22 -14.12 -6.04 -1.44
N PHE A 23 -14.17 -5.66 -0.17
CA PHE A 23 -14.57 -6.55 0.92
C PHE A 23 -15.98 -7.12 0.69
N LEU A 24 -16.95 -6.28 0.36
CA LEU A 24 -18.34 -6.72 0.10
C LEU A 24 -18.41 -7.69 -1.08
N ILE A 25 -17.65 -7.43 -2.15
CA ILE A 25 -17.58 -8.30 -3.32
C ILE A 25 -16.92 -9.64 -2.94
N LEU A 26 -15.78 -9.61 -2.24
CA LEU A 26 -15.04 -10.80 -1.87
C LEU A 26 -15.75 -11.64 -0.81
N LEU A 27 -16.61 -11.05 0.01
CA LEU A 27 -17.40 -11.77 1.00
C LEU A 27 -18.24 -12.89 0.38
N ILE A 28 -18.74 -12.68 -0.86
CA ILE A 28 -19.54 -13.67 -1.60
C ILE A 28 -18.71 -14.92 -1.97
N PHE A 29 -17.44 -14.73 -2.33
CA PHE A 29 -16.58 -15.80 -2.85
C PHE A 29 -15.66 -16.43 -1.79
N TYR A 30 -15.19 -15.63 -0.83
CA TYR A 30 -14.18 -16.00 0.16
C TYR A 30 -14.73 -16.07 1.59
N GLY A 31 -15.99 -15.69 1.83
CA GLY A 31 -16.57 -15.66 3.17
C GLY A 31 -15.73 -14.79 4.12
N LEU A 32 -15.52 -15.25 5.36
CA LEU A 32 -14.73 -14.50 6.36
C LEU A 32 -13.25 -14.29 5.97
N TYR A 33 -12.71 -15.02 5.00
CA TYR A 33 -11.36 -14.74 4.50
C TYR A 33 -11.28 -13.40 3.77
N SER A 34 -12.41 -12.80 3.37
CA SER A 34 -12.44 -11.47 2.76
C SER A 34 -11.88 -10.38 3.68
N PHE A 35 -11.91 -10.53 5.01
CA PHE A 35 -11.32 -9.57 5.96
C PHE A 35 -9.83 -9.32 5.73
N TRP A 36 -9.12 -10.29 5.15
CA TRP A 36 -7.71 -10.16 4.81
C TRP A 36 -7.43 -9.07 3.77
N ILE A 37 -8.44 -8.60 3.04
CA ILE A 37 -8.28 -7.43 2.18
C ILE A 37 -7.85 -6.18 2.93
N PHE A 38 -8.35 -5.97 4.15
CA PHE A 38 -7.96 -4.82 4.96
C PHE A 38 -6.49 -4.87 5.36
N TRP A 39 -5.94 -6.08 5.54
CA TRP A 39 -4.51 -6.26 5.76
C TRP A 39 -3.69 -5.89 4.52
N GLY A 40 -4.13 -6.32 3.34
CA GLY A 40 -3.51 -5.90 2.07
C GLY A 40 -3.58 -4.39 1.85
N SER A 41 -4.75 -3.79 2.09
CA SER A 41 -5.00 -2.35 1.94
C SER A 41 -4.23 -1.51 2.95
N LEU A 42 -3.97 -2.02 4.16
CA LEU A 42 -3.03 -1.42 5.08
C LEU A 42 -1.63 -1.34 4.44
N GLY A 43 -1.21 -2.38 3.72
CA GLY A 43 0.02 -2.38 2.93
C GLY A 43 0.05 -1.34 1.82
N ALA A 44 -1.07 -1.15 1.12
CA ALA A 44 -1.19 -0.08 0.14
C ALA A 44 -1.05 1.30 0.79
N ILE A 45 -1.73 1.54 1.92
CA ILE A 45 -1.65 2.80 2.67
C ILE A 45 -0.21 3.06 3.10
N LEU A 46 0.43 2.11 3.79
CA LEU A 46 1.82 2.25 4.21
C LEU A 46 2.75 2.48 3.01
N GLY A 47 2.49 1.83 1.88
CA GLY A 47 3.17 2.05 0.61
C GLY A 47 3.10 3.49 0.13
N PHE A 48 1.93 4.12 0.14
CA PHE A 48 1.79 5.54 -0.22
C PHE A 48 2.64 6.44 0.67
N TRP A 49 2.60 6.22 1.99
CA TRP A 49 3.37 7.04 2.94
C TRP A 49 4.88 6.86 2.77
N LEU A 50 5.35 5.64 2.49
CA LEU A 50 6.75 5.37 2.19
C LEU A 50 7.19 6.06 0.89
N ILE A 51 6.39 5.95 -0.18
CA ILE A 51 6.65 6.67 -1.44
C ILE A 51 6.68 8.18 -1.20
N GLY A 52 5.74 8.71 -0.42
CA GLY A 52 5.69 10.12 -0.05
C GLY A 52 6.92 10.58 0.75
N SER A 53 7.46 9.72 1.63
CA SER A 53 8.70 9.97 2.36
C SER A 53 9.90 10.03 1.41
N ASP A 54 9.96 9.12 0.45
CA ASP A 54 11.06 9.07 -0.52
C ASP A 54 11.02 10.27 -1.47
N ILE A 55 9.83 10.70 -1.92
CA ILE A 55 9.67 11.93 -2.70
C ILE A 55 10.20 13.14 -1.92
N LYS A 56 9.88 13.26 -0.63
CA LYS A 56 10.40 14.36 0.21
C LYS A 56 11.93 14.34 0.30
N LYS A 57 12.53 13.16 0.49
CA LYS A 57 13.99 13.00 0.53
C LYS A 57 14.63 13.31 -0.81
N MET A 58 14.01 12.92 -1.94
CA MET A 58 14.52 13.26 -3.27
C MET A 58 14.53 14.77 -3.48
N VAL A 59 13.45 15.48 -3.16
CA VAL A 59 13.40 16.95 -3.28
C VAL A 59 14.50 17.61 -2.46
N TYR A 60 14.77 17.12 -1.24
CA TYR A 60 15.83 17.66 -0.38
C TYR A 60 17.25 17.31 -0.86
N ASN A 61 17.43 16.15 -1.50
CA ASN A 61 18.74 15.67 -1.95
C ASN A 61 19.10 16.10 -3.38
N ILE A 62 18.18 16.74 -4.13
CA ILE A 62 18.51 17.33 -5.44
C ILE A 62 19.64 18.36 -5.30
N ASP A 63 19.72 19.06 -4.16
CA ASP A 63 20.78 20.05 -3.88
C ASP A 63 22.14 19.43 -3.50
N VAL A 64 22.18 18.14 -3.19
CA VAL A 64 23.40 17.48 -2.69
C VAL A 64 23.68 16.26 -3.57
N LYS A 65 24.57 16.40 -4.56
CA LYS A 65 25.07 15.34 -5.48
C LYS A 65 25.71 14.14 -4.73
N LYS A 66 24.95 13.42 -3.91
CA LYS A 66 25.41 12.23 -3.17
C LYS A 66 25.18 10.98 -4.00
N LYS A 67 26.25 10.21 -4.20
CA LYS A 67 26.26 8.91 -4.89
C LYS A 67 25.10 8.02 -4.44
N LYS A 68 24.40 7.43 -5.42
CA LYS A 68 23.34 6.42 -5.29
C LYS A 68 23.80 5.22 -4.45
N LYS A 69 23.71 5.30 -3.13
CA LYS A 69 23.66 4.09 -2.29
C LYS A 69 22.26 3.49 -2.42
N LEU A 70 22.14 2.16 -2.30
CA LEU A 70 20.84 1.49 -2.17
C LEU A 70 19.99 2.25 -1.16
N ASP A 71 18.84 2.76 -1.61
CA ASP A 71 17.94 3.51 -0.74
C ASP A 71 17.40 2.55 0.31
N LYS A 72 17.73 2.79 1.58
CA LYS A 72 17.21 1.99 2.69
C LYS A 72 15.67 1.94 2.68
N GLY A 73 15.01 2.98 2.14
CA GLY A 73 13.56 3.00 1.95
C GLY A 73 13.05 2.01 0.90
N TYR A 74 13.85 1.70 -0.12
CA TYR A 74 13.55 0.64 -1.08
C TYR A 74 13.55 -0.72 -0.38
N ILE A 75 14.62 -1.08 0.33
CA ILE A 75 14.73 -2.38 1.04
C ILE A 75 13.60 -2.54 2.07
N PHE A 76 13.29 -1.49 2.83
CA PHE A 76 12.22 -1.53 3.82
C PHE A 76 10.84 -1.84 3.19
N ARG A 77 10.54 -1.32 2.00
CA ARG A 77 9.30 -1.64 1.29
C ARG A 77 9.20 -3.14 0.95
N TYR A 78 10.27 -3.76 0.48
CA TYR A 78 10.24 -5.20 0.17
C TYR A 78 10.04 -6.04 1.41
N ILE A 79 10.70 -5.71 2.51
CA ILE A 79 10.51 -6.39 3.79
C ILE A 79 9.06 -6.22 4.26
N LEU A 80 8.52 -5.01 4.18
CA LEU A 80 7.13 -4.74 4.53
C LEU A 80 6.16 -5.59 3.71
N TYR A 81 6.27 -5.58 2.37
CA TYR A 81 5.38 -6.40 1.52
C TYR A 81 5.58 -7.89 1.73
N GLY A 82 6.81 -8.33 2.02
CA GLY A 82 7.09 -9.70 2.44
C GLY A 82 6.31 -10.07 3.70
N ILE A 83 6.33 -9.25 4.74
CA ILE A 83 5.56 -9.47 5.98
C ILE A 83 4.05 -9.48 5.69
N ILE A 84 3.57 -8.53 4.88
CA ILE A 84 2.15 -8.42 4.57
C ILE A 84 1.62 -9.65 3.84
N LEU A 85 2.43 -10.28 2.99
CA LEU A 85 2.07 -11.52 2.30
C LEU A 85 2.30 -12.77 3.17
N PHE A 86 3.34 -12.76 4.01
CA PHE A 86 3.74 -13.93 4.79
C PHE A 86 2.75 -14.27 5.90
N ILE A 87 2.27 -13.25 6.64
CA ILE A 87 1.28 -13.44 7.71
C ILE A 87 0.03 -14.18 7.21
N PRO A 88 -0.71 -13.69 6.19
CA PRO A 88 -1.89 -14.38 5.66
C PRO A 88 -1.57 -15.78 5.12
N ALA A 89 -0.43 -15.95 4.45
CA ALA A 89 -0.02 -17.25 3.92
C ALA A 89 0.11 -18.33 5.01
N ILE A 90 0.50 -17.96 6.25
CA ILE A 90 0.53 -18.89 7.40
C ILE A 90 -0.89 -19.30 7.83
N PHE A 91 -1.86 -18.38 7.77
CA PHE A 91 -3.22 -18.66 8.21
C PHE A 91 -4.00 -19.52 7.22
N SER A 92 -3.93 -19.20 5.91
CA SER A 92 -4.59 -19.98 4.86
C SER A 92 -4.21 -19.50 3.47
N GLU A 93 -4.07 -20.42 2.53
CA GLU A 93 -3.92 -20.11 1.10
C GLU A 93 -5.07 -19.22 0.57
N LYS A 94 -6.30 -19.41 1.08
CA LYS A 94 -7.49 -18.62 0.68
C LYS A 94 -7.40 -17.15 1.08
N SER A 95 -6.53 -16.79 2.03
CA SER A 95 -6.34 -15.42 2.48
C SER A 95 -5.39 -14.61 1.59
N ILE A 96 -4.57 -15.28 0.79
CA ILE A 96 -3.55 -14.65 -0.06
C ILE A 96 -4.21 -13.77 -1.13
N VAL A 97 -5.26 -14.27 -1.79
CA VAL A 97 -5.94 -13.52 -2.85
C VAL A 97 -6.54 -12.21 -2.33
N PRO A 98 -7.35 -12.18 -1.25
CA PRO A 98 -7.82 -10.92 -0.66
C PRO A 98 -6.69 -9.94 -0.31
N VAL A 99 -5.57 -10.43 0.22
CA VAL A 99 -4.41 -9.56 0.57
C VAL A 99 -3.78 -8.96 -0.67
N ILE A 100 -3.58 -9.76 -1.71
CA ILE A 100 -3.05 -9.28 -2.97
C ILE A 100 -3.97 -8.18 -3.54
N VAL A 101 -5.29 -8.41 -3.59
CA VAL A 101 -6.27 -7.41 -4.03
C VAL A 101 -6.12 -6.11 -3.23
N GLY A 102 -6.05 -6.21 -1.90
CA GLY A 102 -5.83 -5.04 -1.05
C GLY A 102 -4.51 -4.30 -1.34
N ILE A 103 -3.41 -5.02 -1.60
CA ILE A 103 -2.12 -4.40 -1.98
C ILE A 103 -2.25 -3.71 -3.35
N PHE A 104 -3.01 -4.27 -4.29
CA PHE A 104 -3.20 -3.70 -5.62
C PHE A 104 -3.84 -2.31 -5.60
N ASN A 105 -4.54 -1.94 -4.51
CA ASN A 105 -5.00 -0.57 -4.30
C ASN A 105 -3.88 0.47 -4.37
N LEU A 106 -2.63 0.09 -4.09
CA LEU A 106 -1.46 0.95 -4.30
C LEU A 106 -1.35 1.47 -5.74
N LYS A 107 -1.78 0.68 -6.72
CA LYS A 107 -1.75 1.02 -8.15
C LYS A 107 -3.09 1.53 -8.67
N ILE A 108 -4.19 0.94 -8.19
CA ILE A 108 -5.54 1.23 -8.67
C ILE A 108 -6.00 2.61 -8.19
N VAL A 109 -5.84 2.92 -6.90
CA VAL A 109 -6.37 4.15 -6.30
C VAL A 109 -5.78 5.42 -6.92
N PRO A 110 -4.45 5.51 -7.18
CA PRO A 110 -3.88 6.68 -7.86
C PRO A 110 -4.41 6.88 -9.28
N PHE A 111 -4.86 5.82 -9.97
CA PHE A 111 -5.41 5.93 -11.32
C PHE A 111 -6.75 6.70 -11.34
N PHE A 112 -7.45 6.71 -10.21
CA PHE A 112 -8.69 7.47 -9.99
C PHE A 112 -8.46 8.82 -9.28
N GLU A 113 -7.21 9.20 -9.06
CA GLU A 113 -6.84 10.54 -8.58
C GLU A 113 -6.71 11.48 -9.79
N LYS A 114 -7.85 11.99 -10.24
CA LYS A 114 -7.93 13.15 -11.14
C LYS A 114 -8.04 14.44 -10.34
#